data_AF-A0A3R9P385-F1
#
_entry.id   AF-A0A3R9P385-F1
#
_cell.length_a   1.000
_cell.length_b   1.000
_cell.length_c   1.000
_cell.angle_alpha   90.00
_cell.angle_beta   90.00
_cell.angle_gamma   90.00
#
_symmetry.space_group_name_H-M   'P 1'
#
loop_
_entity.id
_entity.type
_entity.pdbx_description
1 polymer ?
#
loop_
_entity_poly.entity_id
_entity_poly.type
_entity_poly.pdbx_seq_one_letter_code
_entity_poly.pdbx_strand_id
1 'polypeptide(L)'
;MKKLGITVFAAVLLWSLPTTVGANNHSDQIPDHVAERVPAQAGFSDTDDDYWASESIGKMQTKDIFQGYDDGTFRPSNHVTRMQTIITTVRLLGLEEEAQEKDVEASVSLDDDNYFKNGRNEWAKGYVLVALEQGLLDTNETRLGANEPAKRVWVASTLVRALGLEEEALEAMTETPDFKDANAIPAEAVGYANIADEYDIIGGTK
;
A
#
# COMPACT_ATOMS: atom_id res chain seq x y z
N MET A 1 10.98 15.13 -27.76
CA MET A 1 10.27 15.05 -26.46
C MET A 1 10.76 13.77 -25.79
N LYS A 2 11.57 13.90 -24.74
CA LYS A 2 12.19 12.74 -24.07
C LYS A 2 11.13 12.12 -23.16
N LYS A 3 10.70 10.88 -23.46
CA LYS A 3 9.91 10.08 -22.53
C LYS A 3 10.85 9.68 -21.39
N LEU A 4 10.65 10.24 -20.20
CA LEU A 4 11.26 9.69 -18.99
C LEU A 4 10.54 8.37 -18.72
N GLY A 5 11.22 7.25 -18.95
CA GLY A 5 10.73 5.94 -18.54
C GLY A 5 10.74 5.86 -17.03
N ILE A 6 9.56 5.73 -16.43
CA ILE A 6 9.38 5.39 -15.03
C ILE A 6 9.98 3.98 -14.88
N THR A 7 11.21 3.93 -14.38
CA THR A 7 11.87 2.66 -14.05
C THR A 7 11.47 2.34 -12.62
N VAL A 8 10.36 1.61 -12.47
CA VAL A 8 10.04 0.93 -11.22
C VAL A 8 11.18 -0.07 -10.98
N PHE A 9 12.04 0.22 -10.01
CA PHE A 9 12.98 -0.77 -9.49
C PHE A 9 12.17 -1.79 -8.68
N ALA A 10 11.59 -2.77 -9.38
CA ALA A 10 11.18 -4.01 -8.73
C ALA A 10 12.45 -4.68 -8.21
N ALA A 11 12.71 -4.56 -6.91
CA ALA A 11 13.81 -5.23 -6.25
C ALA A 11 13.60 -6.75 -6.35
N VAL A 12 14.23 -7.34 -7.37
CA VAL A 12 14.36 -8.79 -7.54
C VAL A 12 15.23 -9.32 -6.39
N LEU A 13 14.58 -9.82 -5.34
CA LEU A 13 15.21 -10.58 -4.27
C LEU A 13 15.47 -12.01 -4.77
N LEU A 14 16.58 -12.20 -5.51
CA LEU A 14 17.09 -13.52 -5.88
C LEU A 14 18.56 -13.68 -5.51
N TRP A 15 18.78 -14.68 -4.65
CA TRP A 15 19.97 -15.54 -4.49
C TRP A 15 21.06 -15.09 -3.52
N SER A 16 21.08 -15.75 -2.37
CA SER A 16 22.34 -16.17 -1.74
C SER A 16 22.29 -17.67 -1.50
N LEU A 17 23.15 -18.39 -2.22
CA LEU A 17 23.40 -19.82 -2.04
C LEU A 17 24.16 -20.05 -0.72
N PRO A 18 23.91 -21.17 -0.01
CA PRO A 18 24.61 -21.47 1.23
C PRO A 18 26.07 -21.85 0.96
N THR A 19 27.00 -21.15 1.60
CA THR A 19 28.40 -21.59 1.71
C THR A 19 28.47 -22.75 2.68
N THR A 20 28.85 -23.92 2.18
CA THR A 20 29.23 -25.08 3.00
C THR A 20 30.55 -24.82 3.71
N VAL A 21 30.56 -24.90 5.04
CA VAL A 21 31.78 -25.01 5.87
C VAL A 21 31.54 -26.00 7.01
N GLY A 22 32.31 -27.10 6.98
CA GLY A 22 32.88 -27.75 8.17
C GLY A 22 31.96 -28.61 9.04
N ALA A 23 31.89 -29.91 8.72
CA ALA A 23 31.37 -30.94 9.61
C ALA A 23 32.24 -31.11 10.87
N ASN A 24 31.63 -31.06 12.05
CA ASN A 24 32.13 -31.71 13.26
C ASN A 24 30.95 -32.43 13.94
N ASN A 25 31.08 -33.75 14.03
CA ASN A 25 30.09 -34.68 14.59
C ASN A 25 29.83 -34.41 16.07
N HIS A 26 28.57 -34.09 16.39
CA HIS A 26 27.98 -34.42 17.68
C HIS A 26 26.58 -34.99 17.40
N SER A 27 26.50 -36.31 17.34
CA SER A 27 25.25 -37.04 17.22
C SER A 27 24.54 -37.00 18.58
N ASP A 28 23.64 -36.04 18.76
CA ASP A 28 22.54 -36.17 19.72
C ASP A 28 21.38 -35.24 19.35
N GLN A 29 20.29 -35.88 18.94
CA GLN A 29 18.91 -35.39 18.89
C GLN A 29 18.65 -34.14 18.03
N ILE A 30 18.22 -34.36 16.78
CA ILE A 30 17.46 -33.36 16.01
C ILE A 30 16.01 -33.50 16.48
N PRO A 31 15.46 -32.57 17.28
CA PRO A 31 14.02 -32.45 17.30
C PRO A 31 13.57 -31.85 15.96
N ASP A 32 12.57 -32.48 15.34
CA ASP A 32 11.85 -32.02 14.14
C ASP A 32 11.08 -30.72 14.40
N HIS A 33 11.76 -29.66 14.83
CA HIS A 33 11.23 -28.32 14.74
C HIS A 33 11.48 -27.83 13.32
N VAL A 34 10.60 -28.24 12.40
CA VAL A 34 10.29 -27.40 11.25
C VAL A 34 10.15 -26.00 11.83
N ALA A 35 10.99 -25.04 11.43
CA ALA A 35 10.90 -23.67 11.90
C ALA A 35 9.47 -23.20 11.65
N GLU A 36 8.65 -23.28 12.69
CA GLU A 36 7.26 -22.87 12.66
C GLU A 36 7.33 -21.39 12.30
N ARG A 37 6.77 -21.02 11.14
CA ARG A 37 6.60 -19.62 10.80
C ARG A 37 5.69 -19.08 11.90
N VAL A 38 6.26 -18.52 12.96
CA VAL A 38 5.49 -17.84 13.99
C VAL A 38 4.70 -16.78 13.21
N PRO A 39 3.37 -16.89 13.15
CA PRO A 39 2.58 -15.90 12.44
C PRO A 39 2.92 -14.54 13.06
N ALA A 40 3.23 -13.56 12.22
CA ALA A 40 3.43 -12.19 12.69
C ALA A 40 2.07 -11.71 13.19
N GLN A 41 1.86 -11.87 14.50
CA GLN A 41 0.63 -11.55 15.18
C GLN A 41 0.54 -10.04 15.37
N ALA A 42 -0.65 -9.47 15.17
CA ALA A 42 -0.85 -8.03 15.32
C ALA A 42 -0.60 -7.61 16.77
N GLY A 43 0.37 -6.73 17.02
CA GLY A 43 0.71 -6.25 18.36
C GLY A 43 -0.24 -5.18 18.91
N PHE A 44 -1.46 -5.07 18.39
CA PHE A 44 -2.40 -3.99 18.71
C PHE A 44 -3.45 -4.46 19.71
N SER A 45 -3.79 -3.59 20.67
CA SER A 45 -4.67 -3.96 21.79
C SER A 45 -6.13 -4.23 21.41
N ASP A 46 -6.54 -3.86 20.20
CA ASP A 46 -7.90 -3.96 19.66
C ASP A 46 -7.99 -4.89 18.45
N THR A 47 -6.99 -5.76 18.26
CA THR A 47 -6.97 -6.79 17.22
C THR A 47 -6.70 -8.14 17.86
N ASP A 48 -7.76 -8.92 18.07
CA ASP A 48 -7.64 -10.26 18.64
C ASP A 48 -6.88 -11.22 17.70
N ASP A 49 -6.29 -12.27 18.29
CA ASP A 49 -5.50 -13.27 17.55
C ASP A 49 -6.32 -14.06 16.54
N ASP A 50 -7.63 -14.23 16.79
CA ASP A 50 -8.57 -14.90 15.90
C ASP A 50 -9.24 -13.95 14.88
N TYR A 51 -8.86 -12.66 14.88
CA TYR A 51 -9.33 -11.71 13.88
C TYR A 51 -8.87 -12.15 12.48
N TRP A 52 -9.80 -12.18 11.51
CA TRP A 52 -9.53 -12.73 10.17
C TRP A 52 -8.34 -12.06 9.44
N ALA A 53 -8.01 -10.81 9.78
CA ALA A 53 -6.89 -10.07 9.21
C ALA A 53 -5.67 -9.98 10.13
N SER A 54 -5.67 -10.64 11.28
CA SER A 54 -4.63 -10.48 12.31
C SER A 54 -3.22 -10.75 11.77
N GLU A 55 -3.06 -11.85 11.02
CA GLU A 55 -1.80 -12.20 10.37
C GLU A 55 -1.37 -11.16 9.31
N SER A 56 -2.31 -10.65 8.51
CA SER A 56 -2.02 -9.62 7.51
C SER A 56 -1.59 -8.31 8.15
N ILE A 57 -2.28 -7.90 9.22
CA ILE A 57 -1.97 -6.70 9.99
C ILE A 57 -0.58 -6.83 10.61
N GLY A 58 -0.28 -7.93 11.29
CA GLY A 58 1.02 -8.13 11.92
C GLY A 58 2.16 -8.22 10.91
N LYS A 59 1.96 -8.86 9.74
CA LYS A 59 2.96 -8.82 8.65
C LYS A 59 3.25 -7.40 8.19
N MET A 60 2.23 -6.57 8.00
CA MET A 60 2.44 -5.19 7.58
C MET A 60 3.05 -4.31 8.69
N GLN A 61 2.75 -4.62 9.95
CA GLN A 61 3.37 -3.98 11.10
C GLN A 61 4.87 -4.30 11.17
N THR A 62 5.28 -5.56 10.97
CA THR A 62 6.71 -5.93 10.95
C THR A 62 7.53 -5.29 9.82
N LYS A 63 6.84 -4.72 8.82
CA LYS A 63 7.43 -4.00 7.69
C LYS A 63 7.31 -2.47 7.83
N ASP A 64 6.84 -1.99 8.99
CA ASP A 64 6.58 -0.57 9.28
C ASP A 64 5.59 0.12 8.32
N ILE A 65 4.82 -0.64 7.54
CA ILE A 65 3.81 -0.14 6.60
C ILE A 65 2.59 0.39 7.37
N PHE A 66 2.06 -0.43 8.29
CA PHE A 66 1.00 -0.03 9.22
C PHE A 66 1.54 0.03 10.64
N GLN A 67 1.49 1.20 11.26
CA GLN A 67 2.06 1.44 12.59
C GLN A 67 0.98 1.58 13.68
N GLY A 68 -0.31 1.61 13.30
CA GLY A 68 -1.41 1.87 14.22
C GLY A 68 -1.43 3.31 14.72
N TYR A 69 -1.95 3.51 15.93
CA TYR A 69 -2.06 4.80 16.61
C TYR A 69 -1.19 4.82 17.87
N ASP A 70 -0.85 6.01 18.35
CA ASP A 70 0.01 6.22 19.53
C ASP A 70 -0.56 5.59 20.82
N ASP A 71 -1.86 5.29 20.86
CA ASP A 71 -2.55 4.62 21.96
C ASP A 71 -2.44 3.08 21.93
N GLY A 72 -1.71 2.52 20.96
CA GLY A 72 -1.51 1.08 20.80
C GLY A 72 -2.64 0.36 20.05
N THR A 73 -3.57 1.09 19.44
CA THR A 73 -4.68 0.54 18.66
C THR A 73 -4.40 0.49 17.16
N PHE A 74 -5.08 -0.39 16.43
CA PHE A 74 -5.11 -0.45 14.95
C PHE A 74 -6.40 0.14 14.38
N ARG A 75 -7.51 0.02 15.12
CA ARG A 75 -8.87 0.44 14.76
C ARG A 75 -9.38 -0.22 13.47
N PRO A 76 -9.44 -1.56 13.41
CA PRO A 76 -9.76 -2.31 12.17
C PRO A 76 -11.16 -2.02 11.61
N SER A 77 -12.09 -1.53 12.44
CA SER A 77 -13.46 -1.17 12.01
C SER A 77 -13.59 0.27 11.51
N ASN A 78 -12.55 1.11 11.65
CA ASN A 78 -12.60 2.48 11.16
C ASN A 78 -12.36 2.54 9.66
N HIS A 79 -12.93 3.55 9.01
CA HIS A 79 -12.59 3.84 7.63
C HIS A 79 -11.14 4.34 7.53
N VAL A 80 -10.41 3.83 6.55
CA VAL A 80 -9.11 4.38 6.15
C VAL A 80 -9.35 5.68 5.38
N THR A 81 -8.63 6.73 5.74
CA THR A 81 -8.67 8.02 5.03
C THR A 81 -7.82 7.99 3.77
N ARG A 82 -8.12 8.86 2.81
CA ARG A 82 -7.31 8.97 1.59
C ARG A 82 -5.84 9.30 1.87
N MET A 83 -5.56 10.14 2.86
CA MET A 83 -4.17 10.41 3.27
C MET A 83 -3.49 9.19 3.88
N GLN A 84 -4.18 8.41 4.72
CA GLN A 84 -3.62 7.17 5.27
C GLN A 84 -3.28 6.18 4.16
N THR A 85 -4.14 6.02 3.15
CA THR A 85 -3.82 5.21 1.98
C THR A 85 -2.51 5.66 1.34
N ILE A 86 -2.35 6.97 1.06
CA ILE A 86 -1.13 7.50 0.44
C ILE A 86 0.11 7.21 1.28
N ILE A 87 0.07 7.50 2.58
CA ILE A 87 1.19 7.24 3.48
C ILE A 87 1.57 5.75 3.45
N THR A 88 0.58 4.86 3.55
CA THR A 88 0.82 3.42 3.60
C THR A 88 1.30 2.87 2.26
N THR A 89 0.83 3.40 1.12
CA THR A 89 1.33 3.02 -0.21
C THR A 89 2.76 3.51 -0.42
N VAL A 90 3.11 4.72 0.01
CA VAL A 90 4.49 5.23 -0.07
C VAL A 90 5.44 4.37 0.78
N ARG A 91 5.01 3.97 1.99
CA ARG A 91 5.76 3.01 2.83
C ARG A 91 5.88 1.64 2.19
N LEU A 92 4.79 1.15 1.59
CA LEU A 92 4.79 -0.12 0.86
C LEU A 92 5.82 -0.13 -0.27
N LEU A 93 6.05 1.01 -0.92
CA LEU A 93 7.07 1.20 -1.96
C LEU A 93 8.49 1.42 -1.42
N GLY A 94 8.66 1.52 -0.09
CA GLY A 94 9.95 1.78 0.55
C GLY A 94 10.42 3.24 0.40
N LEU A 95 9.51 4.18 0.19
CA LEU A 95 9.81 5.58 -0.11
C LEU A 95 9.52 6.53 1.07
N GLU A 96 9.44 6.01 2.29
CA GLU A 96 9.18 6.81 3.48
C GLU A 96 10.29 7.82 3.78
N GLU A 97 11.56 7.42 3.69
CA GLU A 97 12.69 8.32 3.90
C GLU A 97 12.68 9.46 2.86
N GLU A 98 12.46 9.13 1.58
CA GLU A 98 12.34 10.14 0.53
C GLU A 98 11.20 11.12 0.82
N ALA A 99 10.04 10.62 1.25
CA ALA A 99 8.91 11.47 1.63
C ALA A 99 9.25 12.39 2.80
N GLN A 100 9.97 11.91 3.81
CA GLN A 100 10.36 12.71 4.98
C GLN A 100 11.42 13.76 4.66
N GLU A 101 12.23 13.54 3.63
CA GLU A 101 13.26 14.48 3.16
C GLU A 101 12.74 15.56 2.21
N LYS A 102 11.51 15.42 1.67
CA LYS A 102 10.92 16.45 0.78
C LYS A 102 10.78 17.79 1.49
N ASP A 103 11.07 18.87 0.76
CA ASP A 103 10.88 20.23 1.22
C ASP A 103 9.38 20.53 1.43
N VAL A 104 9.00 20.81 2.68
CA VAL A 104 7.62 21.12 3.09
C VAL A 104 7.11 22.46 2.53
N GLU A 105 7.99 23.29 1.97
CA GLU A 105 7.66 24.54 1.28
C GLU A 105 7.28 24.32 -0.19
N ALA A 106 7.51 23.12 -0.74
CA ALA A 106 7.06 22.81 -2.10
C ALA A 106 5.52 22.85 -2.16
N SER A 107 5.00 23.61 -3.12
CA SER A 107 3.55 23.70 -3.34
C SER A 107 3.03 22.35 -3.82
N VAL A 108 2.15 21.72 -3.04
CA VAL A 108 1.36 20.58 -3.49
C VAL A 108 0.24 21.12 -4.38
N SER A 109 0.16 20.67 -5.63
CA SER A 109 -0.85 21.11 -6.61
C SER A 109 -2.25 20.51 -6.38
N LEU A 110 -2.62 20.23 -5.13
CA LEU A 110 -3.92 19.69 -4.74
C LEU A 110 -4.65 20.69 -3.84
N ASP A 111 -5.93 20.93 -4.12
CA ASP A 111 -6.83 21.80 -3.36
C ASP A 111 -7.25 21.16 -2.02
N ASP A 112 -6.26 20.89 -1.17
CA ASP A 112 -6.41 20.41 0.20
C ASP A 112 -6.05 21.51 1.21
N ASP A 113 -6.31 22.77 0.84
CA ASP A 113 -5.91 23.97 1.58
C ASP A 113 -6.25 23.88 3.07
N ASN A 114 -7.38 23.27 3.43
CA ASN A 114 -7.76 23.08 4.83
C ASN A 114 -6.90 22.05 5.57
N TYR A 115 -6.45 20.97 4.93
CA TYR A 115 -5.67 19.92 5.59
C TYR A 115 -4.28 20.42 6.00
N PHE A 116 -3.65 21.23 5.15
CA PHE A 116 -2.32 21.81 5.37
C PHE A 116 -2.33 23.24 5.93
N LYS A 117 -3.52 23.83 6.12
CA LYS A 117 -3.66 25.22 6.59
C LYS A 117 -2.97 25.46 7.92
N ASN A 118 -2.33 26.64 8.05
CA ASN A 118 -1.71 27.13 9.28
C ASN A 118 -0.63 26.18 9.84
N GLY A 119 0.14 25.53 8.97
CA GLY A 119 1.22 24.62 9.37
C GLY A 119 0.75 23.28 9.95
N ARG A 120 -0.52 22.91 9.73
CA ARG A 120 -1.02 21.60 10.16
C ARG A 120 -0.54 20.52 9.19
N ASN A 121 -0.24 19.35 9.73
CA ASN A 121 0.10 18.15 8.94
C ASN A 121 1.22 18.35 7.90
N GLU A 122 2.15 19.29 8.12
CA GLU A 122 3.23 19.56 7.16
C GLU A 122 4.10 18.33 6.91
N TRP A 123 4.27 17.50 7.94
CA TRP A 123 4.95 16.21 7.85
C TRP A 123 4.37 15.28 6.77
N ALA A 124 3.08 15.42 6.43
CA ALA A 124 2.42 14.58 5.43
C ALA A 124 2.58 15.12 3.99
N LYS A 125 3.03 16.37 3.80
CA LYS A 125 3.18 16.98 2.46
C LYS A 125 4.14 16.17 1.58
N GLY A 126 5.26 15.73 2.17
CA GLY A 126 6.27 14.95 1.44
C GLY A 126 5.74 13.63 0.90
N TYR A 127 4.85 12.95 1.63
CA TYR A 127 4.20 11.72 1.15
C TYR A 127 3.29 12.01 -0.06
N VAL A 128 2.58 13.14 -0.07
CA VAL A 128 1.77 13.55 -1.21
C VAL A 128 2.65 13.88 -2.42
N LEU A 129 3.77 14.59 -2.21
CA LEU A 129 4.72 14.91 -3.28
C LEU A 129 5.31 13.64 -3.90
N VAL A 130 5.78 12.70 -3.08
CA VAL A 130 6.25 11.40 -3.57
C VAL A 130 5.13 10.66 -4.31
N ALA A 131 3.91 10.65 -3.79
CA ALA A 131 2.79 10.00 -4.47
C ALA A 131 2.48 10.61 -5.84
N LEU A 132 2.58 11.92 -5.99
CA LEU A 132 2.43 12.60 -7.28
C LEU A 132 3.59 12.27 -8.24
N GLU A 133 4.83 12.27 -7.75
CA GLU A 133 6.01 11.95 -8.55
C GLU A 133 6.04 10.50 -9.03
N GLN A 134 5.59 9.56 -8.19
CA GLN A 134 5.48 8.14 -8.52
C GLN A 134 4.21 7.80 -9.30
N GLY A 135 3.36 8.79 -9.61
CA GLY A 135 2.13 8.58 -10.36
C GLY A 135 1.12 7.70 -9.63
N LEU A 136 1.03 7.79 -8.29
CA LEU A 136 0.07 7.01 -7.49
C LEU A 136 -1.35 7.59 -7.56
N LEU A 137 -1.48 8.84 -7.99
CA LEU A 137 -2.73 9.59 -8.10
C LEU A 137 -3.09 9.83 -9.57
N ASP A 138 -4.39 9.94 -9.85
CA ASP A 138 -4.85 10.35 -11.18
C ASP A 138 -4.35 11.76 -11.49
N THR A 139 -3.79 11.95 -12.68
CA THR A 139 -3.31 13.25 -13.17
C THR A 139 -4.38 14.35 -13.26
N ASN A 140 -5.66 13.96 -13.33
CA ASN A 140 -6.80 14.88 -13.35
C ASN A 140 -7.35 15.17 -11.94
N GLU A 141 -6.81 14.52 -10.91
CA GLU A 141 -7.26 14.73 -9.54
C GLU A 141 -6.78 16.09 -9.04
N THR A 142 -7.74 16.96 -8.73
CA THR A 142 -7.48 18.34 -8.27
C THR A 142 -7.47 18.48 -6.75
N ARG A 143 -7.86 17.42 -6.02
CA ARG A 143 -7.95 17.39 -4.55
C ARG A 143 -7.76 15.96 -4.05
N LEU A 144 -6.95 15.77 -3.01
CA LEU A 144 -6.82 14.49 -2.33
C LEU A 144 -8.04 14.20 -1.45
N GLY A 145 -8.64 15.21 -0.80
CA GLY A 145 -9.65 14.96 0.21
C GLY A 145 -9.05 14.20 1.40
N ALA A 146 -7.93 14.69 1.93
CA ALA A 146 -7.05 13.96 2.85
C ALA A 146 -7.74 13.27 4.04
N ASN A 147 -8.76 13.90 4.63
CA ASN A 147 -9.54 13.36 5.76
C ASN A 147 -10.74 12.50 5.36
N GLU A 148 -11.05 12.40 4.07
CA GLU A 148 -12.23 11.69 3.60
C GLU A 148 -11.99 10.18 3.61
N PRO A 149 -13.01 9.37 3.94
CA PRO A 149 -12.95 7.93 3.76
C PRO A 149 -12.57 7.56 2.32
N ALA A 150 -11.53 6.74 2.17
CA ALA A 150 -11.11 6.25 0.88
C ALA A 150 -12.14 5.25 0.32
N LYS A 151 -12.59 5.46 -0.91
CA LYS A 151 -13.46 4.50 -1.61
C LYS A 151 -12.63 3.28 -2.03
N ARG A 152 -13.23 2.10 -1.98
CA ARG A 152 -12.57 0.82 -2.37
C ARG A 152 -11.92 0.90 -3.75
N VAL A 153 -12.65 1.41 -4.74
CA VAL A 153 -12.14 1.58 -6.11
C VAL A 153 -10.95 2.55 -6.15
N TRP A 154 -10.98 3.63 -5.38
CA TRP A 154 -9.87 4.59 -5.35
C TRP A 154 -8.60 3.99 -4.72
N VAL A 155 -8.75 3.18 -3.65
CA VAL A 155 -7.63 2.41 -3.06
C VAL A 155 -7.08 1.41 -4.08
N ALA A 156 -7.96 0.65 -4.75
CA ALA A 156 -7.57 -0.31 -5.78
C ALA A 156 -6.80 0.37 -6.93
N SER A 157 -7.33 1.47 -7.44
CA SER A 157 -6.69 2.31 -8.46
C SER A 157 -5.30 2.83 -8.04
N THR A 158 -5.12 3.18 -6.76
CA THR A 158 -3.83 3.61 -6.23
C THR A 158 -2.83 2.44 -6.16
N LEU A 159 -3.27 1.26 -5.73
CA LEU A 159 -2.42 0.07 -5.65
C LEU A 159 -2.04 -0.48 -7.02
N VAL A 160 -2.96 -0.49 -7.98
CA VAL A 160 -2.69 -0.87 -9.38
C VAL A 160 -1.60 0.03 -9.97
N ARG A 161 -1.67 1.36 -9.73
CA ARG A 161 -0.61 2.29 -10.13
C ARG A 161 0.72 2.02 -9.42
N ALA A 162 0.68 1.79 -8.10
CA ALA A 162 1.86 1.47 -7.31
C ALA A 162 2.57 0.19 -7.79
N LEU A 163 1.81 -0.78 -8.33
CA LEU A 163 2.33 -2.02 -8.90
C LEU A 163 2.78 -1.90 -10.37
N GLY A 164 2.64 -0.72 -10.98
CA GLY A 164 3.00 -0.49 -12.39
C GLY A 164 2.01 -1.07 -13.40
N LEU A 165 0.80 -1.42 -12.96
CA LEU A 165 -0.24 -2.07 -13.77
C LEU A 165 -1.21 -1.07 -14.42
N GLU A 166 -0.84 0.21 -14.50
CA GLU A 166 -1.71 1.26 -15.04
C GLU A 166 -1.99 1.05 -16.54
N GLU A 167 -1.00 0.63 -17.33
CA GLU A 167 -1.19 0.38 -18.76
C GLU A 167 -2.19 -0.76 -19.00
N GLU A 168 -2.05 -1.88 -18.28
CA GLU A 168 -2.99 -3.01 -18.31
C GLU A 168 -4.40 -2.56 -17.88
N ALA A 169 -4.49 -1.73 -16.85
CA ALA A 169 -5.78 -1.19 -16.40
C ALA A 169 -6.43 -0.30 -17.45
N LEU A 170 -5.66 0.50 -18.19
CA LEU A 170 -6.18 1.32 -19.28
C LEU A 170 -6.67 0.48 -20.47
N GLU A 171 -6.04 -0.66 -20.74
CA GLU A 171 -6.48 -1.61 -21.76
C GLU A 171 -7.77 -2.35 -21.36
N ALA A 172 -7.95 -2.66 -20.08
CA ALA A 172 -9.12 -3.35 -19.54
C ALA A 172 -10.37 -2.46 -19.35
N MET A 173 -10.33 -1.19 -19.79
CA MET A 173 -11.41 -0.21 -19.56
C MET A 173 -12.74 -0.55 -20.24
N THR A 174 -12.72 -1.36 -21.30
CA THR A 174 -13.93 -1.76 -22.03
C THR A 174 -14.53 -3.07 -21.53
N GLU A 175 -13.86 -3.74 -20.59
CA GLU A 175 -14.31 -5.01 -20.04
C GLU A 175 -15.31 -4.79 -18.91
N THR A 176 -16.31 -5.66 -18.83
CA THR A 176 -17.34 -5.58 -17.79
C THR A 176 -16.81 -6.14 -16.48
N PRO A 177 -16.80 -5.37 -15.38
CA PRO A 177 -16.40 -5.88 -14.08
C PRO A 177 -17.33 -6.98 -13.59
N ASP A 178 -16.74 -8.08 -13.14
CA ASP A 178 -17.47 -9.18 -12.51
C ASP A 178 -17.74 -8.82 -11.04
N PHE A 179 -18.67 -7.89 -10.81
CA PHE A 179 -19.12 -7.52 -9.47
C PHE A 179 -20.62 -7.25 -9.48
N LYS A 180 -21.30 -7.67 -8.41
CA LYS A 180 -22.74 -7.44 -8.24
C LYS A 180 -23.12 -5.96 -8.33
N ASP A 181 -22.25 -5.07 -7.88
CA ASP A 181 -22.40 -3.62 -7.89
C ASP A 181 -21.53 -2.93 -8.95
N ALA A 182 -21.17 -3.62 -10.04
CA ALA A 182 -20.35 -3.07 -11.12
C ALA A 182 -20.84 -1.70 -11.64
N ASN A 183 -22.15 -1.46 -11.65
CA ASN A 183 -22.74 -0.17 -12.06
C ASN A 183 -22.40 1.02 -11.13
N ALA A 184 -21.87 0.78 -9.93
CA ALA A 184 -21.41 1.81 -9.00
C ALA A 184 -19.93 2.20 -9.23
N ILE A 185 -19.22 1.48 -10.10
CA ILE A 185 -17.83 1.75 -10.46
C ILE A 185 -17.82 2.91 -11.47
N PRO A 186 -17.10 4.02 -11.21
CA PRO A 186 -16.94 5.10 -12.18
C PRO A 186 -16.33 4.60 -13.49
N ALA A 187 -16.75 5.16 -14.62
CA ALA A 187 -16.31 4.71 -15.95
C ALA A 187 -14.79 4.77 -16.11
N GLU A 188 -14.17 5.82 -15.57
CA GLU A 188 -12.71 6.05 -15.54
C GLU A 188 -11.93 5.03 -14.69
N ALA A 189 -12.62 4.26 -13.84
CA ALA A 189 -12.01 3.32 -12.90
C ALA A 189 -12.33 1.85 -13.23
N VAL A 190 -13.09 1.57 -14.29
CA VAL A 190 -13.52 0.21 -14.68
C VAL A 190 -12.33 -0.72 -14.85
N GLY A 191 -11.36 -0.35 -15.68
CA GLY A 191 -10.21 -1.21 -15.94
C GLY A 191 -9.30 -1.39 -14.72
N TYR A 192 -9.20 -0.39 -13.84
CA TYR A 192 -8.51 -0.55 -12.56
C TYR A 192 -9.20 -1.56 -11.64
N ALA A 193 -10.54 -1.58 -11.62
CA ALA A 193 -11.28 -2.57 -10.85
C ALA A 193 -11.10 -3.99 -11.41
N ASN A 194 -11.06 -4.13 -12.75
CA ASN A 194 -10.83 -5.41 -13.41
C ASN A 194 -9.43 -5.96 -13.10
N ILE A 195 -8.38 -5.15 -13.30
CA ILE A 195 -7.01 -5.57 -12.99
C ILE A 195 -6.80 -5.82 -11.50
N ALA A 196 -7.42 -5.01 -10.63
CA ALA A 196 -7.34 -5.26 -9.20
C ALA A 196 -8.00 -6.59 -8.78
N ASP A 197 -9.07 -7.00 -9.46
CA ASP A 197 -9.71 -8.31 -9.24
C ASP A 197 -8.85 -9.45 -9.81
N GLU A 198 -8.34 -9.30 -11.03
CA GLU A 198 -7.52 -10.29 -11.72
C GLU A 198 -6.24 -10.65 -10.94
N TYR A 199 -5.62 -9.66 -10.31
CA TYR A 199 -4.39 -9.84 -9.51
C TYR A 199 -4.67 -10.07 -8.01
N ASP A 200 -5.92 -10.37 -7.63
CA ASP A 200 -6.34 -10.62 -6.24
C ASP A 200 -6.00 -9.46 -5.26
N ILE A 201 -5.89 -8.23 -5.77
CA ILE A 201 -5.68 -7.02 -4.95
C ILE A 201 -6.96 -6.67 -4.21
N ILE A 202 -8.12 -6.90 -4.84
CA ILE A 202 -9.43 -6.76 -4.23
C ILE A 202 -10.23 -8.04 -4.37
N GLY A 203 -11.01 -8.37 -3.34
CA GLY A 203 -12.09 -9.36 -3.43
C GLY A 203 -13.45 -8.66 -3.48
N GLY A 204 -14.48 -9.35 -3.97
CA GLY A 204 -15.84 -8.82 -4.01
C GLY A 204 -16.88 -9.91 -4.23
N THR A 205 -18.16 -9.53 -4.08
CA THR A 205 -19.27 -10.41 -4.41
C THR A 205 -19.56 -10.35 -5.90
N LYS A 206 -19.57 -11.51 -6.55
CA LYS A 206 -19.94 -11.70 -7.96
C LYS A 206 -21.47 -11.80 -8.08
#